data_AF-A0A364P3S3-F1
#
_entry.id   AF-A0A364P3S3-F1
#
_cell.length_a   1.000
_cell.length_b   1.000
_cell.length_c   1.000
_cell.angle_alpha   90.00
_cell.angle_beta   90.00
_cell.angle_gamma   90.00
#
_symmetry.space_group_name_H-M   'P 1'
#
loop_
_entity.id
_entity.type
_entity.pdbx_description
1 polymer ?
#
loop_
_entity_poly.entity_id
_entity_poly.type
_entity_poly.pdbx_seq_one_letter_code
_entity_poly.pdbx_strand_id
1 'polypeptide(L)'
;MPEGPAKDREIQNYNDLSQHLETLKGEIQNLIMTAPDIVAATSADPRDEPASASRDSPDGDHDIGGLANGAEQTANTDPRIAALRERAAAPIEDPVRSVLLKQVENWTEGEMKDVLRSAGEDFTGWRSGDPLKAHLYERVQDWHTTHYGDGEQQYDGGKPVEPRPIRAIPEQASPHVTPQGEDLWQASARMGDKIAKAAESDGYGTAVKGLQRGLNLFNDANPLPERSSAWGDYTKQPPLAEDGDYGPKTDFALKAALTRHGTEDVDKALSLGRFNIFTREAADPDAFSQDFGAEMGLL
;
A
#
# COMPACT_ATOMS: atom_id res chain seq x y z
N MET A 1 46.87 -0.59 -3.34
CA MET A 1 46.22 -1.40 -4.40
C MET A 1 45.27 -0.48 -5.14
N PRO A 2 45.32 -0.37 -6.47
CA PRO A 2 44.40 0.52 -7.17
C PRO A 2 43.00 -0.11 -7.20
N GLU A 3 42.01 0.59 -6.64
CA GLU A 3 40.59 0.24 -6.76
C GLU A 3 40.18 0.33 -8.23
N GLY A 4 39.50 -0.70 -8.72
CA GLY A 4 39.28 -0.93 -10.14
C GLY A 4 38.11 -0.18 -10.78
N PRO A 5 37.98 -0.26 -12.13
CA PRO A 5 37.04 0.48 -12.98
C PRO A 5 35.55 0.10 -12.82
N ALA A 6 35.20 -0.65 -11.77
CA ALA A 6 33.84 -1.07 -11.48
C ALA A 6 33.05 0.01 -10.72
N LYS A 7 33.70 0.72 -9.77
CA LYS A 7 33.07 1.84 -9.04
C LYS A 7 32.74 3.02 -9.97
N ASP A 8 33.60 3.28 -10.94
CA ASP A 8 33.39 4.39 -11.90
C ASP A 8 32.17 4.15 -12.80
N ARG A 9 31.86 2.90 -13.15
CA ARG A 9 30.66 2.55 -13.94
C ARG A 9 29.37 2.66 -13.14
N GLU A 10 29.42 2.36 -11.85
CA GLU A 10 28.26 2.43 -10.95
C GLU A 10 27.88 3.88 -10.64
N ILE A 11 28.89 4.76 -10.47
CA ILE A 11 28.70 6.21 -10.34
C ILE A 11 28.17 6.82 -11.64
N GLN A 12 28.64 6.35 -12.80
CA GLN A 12 28.15 6.82 -14.10
C GLN A 12 26.67 6.46 -14.32
N ASN A 13 26.27 5.24 -13.97
CA ASN A 13 24.87 4.81 -14.05
C ASN A 13 23.95 5.63 -13.12
N TYR A 14 24.42 6.01 -11.93
CA TYR A 14 23.65 6.83 -11.00
C TYR A 14 23.44 8.27 -11.52
N ASN A 15 24.46 8.84 -12.15
CA ASN A 15 24.39 10.16 -12.76
C ASN A 15 23.45 10.19 -13.98
N ASP A 16 23.48 9.14 -14.81
CA ASP A 16 22.60 9.01 -15.98
C ASP A 16 21.12 8.84 -15.56
N LEU A 17 20.85 8.05 -14.52
CA LEU A 17 19.51 7.91 -13.92
C LEU A 17 19.00 9.23 -13.33
N SER A 18 19.86 9.98 -12.66
CA SER A 18 19.49 11.27 -12.07
C SER A 18 19.15 12.32 -13.14
N GLN A 19 19.89 12.35 -14.26
CA GLN A 19 19.57 13.24 -15.38
C GLN A 19 18.25 12.86 -16.08
N HIS A 20 17.96 11.56 -16.18
CA HIS A 20 16.71 11.09 -16.79
C HIS A 20 15.49 11.46 -15.93
N LEU A 21 15.60 11.36 -14.60
CA LEU A 21 14.54 11.75 -13.66
C LEU A 21 14.26 13.26 -13.68
N GLU A 22 15.29 14.10 -13.75
CA GLU A 22 15.10 15.56 -13.87
C GLU A 22 14.45 15.95 -15.22
N THR A 23 14.77 15.23 -16.30
CA THR A 23 14.11 15.42 -17.60
C THR A 23 12.63 15.07 -17.54
N LEU A 24 12.29 13.91 -16.97
CA LEU A 24 10.90 13.47 -16.76
C LEU A 24 10.09 14.44 -15.88
N LYS A 25 10.72 14.98 -14.84
CA LYS A 25 10.09 15.98 -13.96
C LYS A 25 9.76 17.28 -14.71
N GLY A 26 10.66 17.72 -15.60
CA GLY A 26 10.42 18.86 -16.48
C GLY A 26 9.26 18.61 -17.46
N GLU A 27 9.18 17.41 -18.05
CA GLU A 27 8.12 17.03 -18.99
C GLU A 27 6.74 16.96 -18.32
N ILE A 28 6.66 16.36 -17.12
CA ILE A 28 5.41 16.28 -16.34
C ILE A 28 4.92 17.68 -15.95
N GLN A 29 5.85 18.55 -15.53
CA GLN A 29 5.50 19.91 -15.13
C GLN A 29 5.01 20.75 -16.33
N ASN A 30 5.59 20.52 -17.52
CA ASN A 30 5.14 21.16 -18.76
C ASN A 30 3.77 20.62 -19.20
N LEU A 31 3.48 19.33 -18.98
CA LEU A 31 2.18 18.73 -19.25
C LEU A 31 1.07 19.30 -18.35
N ILE A 32 1.39 19.54 -17.07
CA ILE A 32 0.47 20.16 -16.09
C ILE A 32 0.20 21.63 -16.44
N MET A 33 1.20 22.37 -16.95
CA MET A 33 1.04 23.78 -17.33
C MET A 33 0.35 23.99 -18.69
N THR A 34 0.21 22.94 -19.52
CA THR A 34 -0.34 23.04 -20.89
C THR A 34 -1.74 22.43 -21.03
N ALA A 35 -2.36 21.93 -19.96
CA ALA A 35 -3.74 21.45 -19.96
C ALA A 35 -4.73 22.57 -19.56
N PRO A 36 -5.59 23.08 -20.48
CA PRO A 36 -6.66 24.00 -20.12
C PRO A 36 -7.90 23.24 -19.61
N ASP A 37 -8.47 23.74 -18.52
CA ASP A 37 -9.85 23.57 -18.01
C ASP A 37 -10.46 22.15 -17.91
N ILE A 38 -10.25 21.49 -16.76
CA ILE A 38 -11.18 20.48 -16.22
C ILE A 38 -11.43 20.76 -14.73
N VAL A 39 -11.86 21.98 -14.36
CA VAL A 39 -12.40 22.25 -13.01
C VAL A 39 -13.49 23.33 -13.09
N ALA A 40 -14.68 22.99 -13.59
CA ALA A 40 -15.90 23.76 -13.32
C ALA A 40 -17.16 22.97 -13.72
N ALA A 41 -17.76 22.21 -12.80
CA ALA A 41 -19.21 21.95 -12.75
C ALA A 41 -19.59 20.97 -11.62
N THR A 42 -19.46 21.36 -10.34
CA THR A 42 -20.28 20.79 -9.26
C THR A 42 -20.52 21.85 -8.17
N SER A 43 -21.39 22.82 -8.43
CA SER A 43 -21.97 23.63 -7.35
C SER A 43 -23.36 24.14 -7.77
N ALA A 44 -24.39 23.41 -7.37
CA ALA A 44 -25.76 23.93 -7.34
C ALA A 44 -26.49 23.37 -6.11
N ASP A 45 -26.71 24.27 -5.14
CA ASP A 45 -27.52 24.14 -3.93
C ASP A 45 -29.01 24.34 -4.26
N PRO A 46 -29.95 23.55 -3.72
CA PRO A 46 -31.37 23.89 -3.78
C PRO A 46 -31.99 24.02 -2.38
N ARG A 47 -32.33 25.24 -2.00
CA ARG A 47 -33.40 25.55 -1.05
C ARG A 47 -34.29 26.64 -1.65
N ASP A 48 -35.49 26.26 -2.06
CA ASP A 48 -36.73 26.96 -1.68
C ASP A 48 -37.98 26.18 -2.15
N GLU A 49 -39.02 26.32 -1.34
CA GLU A 49 -40.24 25.53 -1.22
C GLU A 49 -41.38 25.93 -2.22
N PRO A 50 -42.59 25.30 -2.18
CA PRO A 50 -43.39 24.96 -3.35
C PRO A 50 -44.59 25.88 -3.63
N ALA A 51 -45.16 25.74 -4.83
CA ALA A 51 -46.54 26.19 -5.11
C ALA A 51 -47.28 25.14 -5.95
N SER A 52 -48.41 24.70 -5.40
CA SER A 52 -49.42 23.85 -6.04
C SER A 52 -50.16 24.56 -7.17
N ALA A 53 -50.45 23.86 -8.27
CA ALA A 53 -51.74 23.96 -8.96
C ALA A 53 -51.95 22.77 -9.91
N SER A 54 -52.99 22.01 -9.62
CA SER A 54 -53.54 20.90 -10.43
C SER A 54 -54.16 21.41 -11.73
N ARG A 55 -54.10 20.61 -12.81
CA ARG A 55 -55.22 20.40 -13.77
C ARG A 55 -54.91 19.33 -14.83
N ASP A 56 -55.81 18.35 -14.88
CA ASP A 56 -56.37 17.61 -16.03
C ASP A 56 -55.45 17.05 -17.14
N SER A 57 -55.40 15.71 -17.18
CA SER A 57 -55.34 14.85 -18.38
C SER A 57 -56.74 14.81 -19.05
N PRO A 58 -56.95 14.42 -20.34
CA PRO A 58 -56.40 13.18 -20.91
C PRO A 58 -56.16 13.10 -22.44
N ASP A 59 -55.68 11.92 -22.83
CA ASP A 59 -55.74 11.22 -24.12
C ASP A 59 -54.76 11.58 -25.26
N GLY A 60 -53.99 10.55 -25.64
CA GLY A 60 -53.12 10.52 -26.80
C GLY A 60 -52.29 9.23 -26.86
N ASP A 61 -52.97 8.12 -27.18
CA ASP A 61 -52.36 6.86 -27.61
C ASP A 61 -51.31 7.08 -28.71
N HIS A 62 -50.08 6.59 -28.51
CA HIS A 62 -49.26 6.00 -29.57
C HIS A 62 -48.25 5.01 -28.98
N ASP A 63 -48.58 3.74 -29.20
CA ASP A 63 -47.77 2.55 -29.00
C ASP A 63 -46.72 2.45 -30.13
N ILE A 64 -45.41 2.49 -29.79
CA ILE A 64 -44.32 1.88 -30.59
C ILE A 64 -43.22 1.37 -29.65
N GLY A 65 -43.20 0.06 -29.44
CA GLY A 65 -42.01 -0.79 -29.58
C GLY A 65 -40.73 -0.40 -28.84
N GLY A 66 -40.53 -0.99 -27.66
CA GLY A 66 -39.27 -1.00 -26.94
C GLY A 66 -39.15 -2.22 -26.04
N LEU A 67 -39.18 -3.42 -26.63
CA LEU A 67 -38.77 -4.65 -25.97
C LEU A 67 -37.28 -4.57 -25.62
N ALA A 68 -36.96 -5.07 -24.41
CA ALA A 68 -35.63 -5.44 -23.93
C ALA A 68 -34.63 -4.30 -23.75
N ASN A 69 -34.46 -3.86 -22.49
CA ASN A 69 -33.16 -3.57 -21.85
C ASN A 69 -33.34 -3.18 -20.37
N GLY A 70 -34.15 -3.93 -19.63
CA GLY A 70 -34.39 -3.71 -18.19
C GLY A 70 -34.04 -4.91 -17.32
N ALA A 71 -33.47 -5.98 -17.89
CA ALA A 71 -33.31 -7.27 -17.22
C ALA A 71 -31.98 -7.97 -17.55
N GLU A 72 -30.90 -7.22 -17.77
CA GLU A 72 -29.51 -7.76 -17.82
C GLU A 72 -28.53 -6.78 -17.16
N GLN A 73 -28.83 -6.39 -15.92
CA GLN A 73 -27.83 -5.80 -15.03
C GLN A 73 -27.87 -6.49 -13.67
N THR A 74 -28.01 -7.82 -13.68
CA THR A 74 -27.51 -8.64 -12.57
C THR A 74 -25.99 -8.71 -12.75
N ALA A 75 -25.31 -7.63 -12.35
CA ALA A 75 -23.87 -7.60 -12.25
C ALA A 75 -23.42 -8.83 -11.46
N ASN A 76 -22.68 -9.71 -12.14
CA ASN A 76 -21.93 -10.80 -11.54
C ASN A 76 -20.90 -10.15 -10.59
N THR A 77 -21.33 -9.87 -9.37
CA THR A 77 -20.50 -9.19 -8.37
C THR A 77 -19.56 -10.25 -7.85
N ASP A 78 -18.34 -10.26 -8.37
CA ASP A 78 -17.29 -11.19 -7.95
C ASP A 78 -17.18 -11.16 -6.41
N PRO A 79 -17.45 -12.28 -5.70
CA PRO A 79 -17.45 -12.30 -4.24
C PRO A 79 -16.08 -11.92 -3.65
N ARG A 80 -15.00 -12.05 -4.43
CA ARG A 80 -13.65 -11.62 -4.04
C ARG A 80 -13.55 -10.11 -3.85
N ILE A 81 -14.35 -9.31 -4.58
CA ILE A 81 -14.38 -7.85 -4.42
C ILE A 81 -14.95 -7.47 -3.05
N ALA A 82 -16.01 -8.17 -2.61
CA ALA A 82 -16.57 -7.97 -1.28
C ALA A 82 -15.59 -8.41 -0.18
N ALA A 83 -14.96 -9.57 -0.33
CA ALA A 83 -13.96 -10.07 0.61
C ALA A 83 -12.73 -9.14 0.72
N LEU A 84 -12.31 -8.52 -0.39
CA LEU A 84 -11.26 -7.52 -0.41
C LEU A 84 -11.64 -6.29 0.43
N ARG A 85 -12.85 -5.74 0.22
CA ARG A 85 -13.35 -4.59 0.99
C ARG A 85 -13.39 -4.91 2.48
N GLU A 86 -13.93 -6.07 2.84
CA GLU A 86 -14.01 -6.52 4.23
C GLU A 86 -12.62 -6.65 4.88
N ARG A 87 -11.68 -7.33 4.21
CA ARG A 87 -10.31 -7.49 4.71
C ARG A 87 -9.58 -6.15 4.85
N ALA A 88 -9.74 -5.26 3.86
CA ALA A 88 -9.12 -3.95 3.89
C ALA A 88 -9.61 -3.10 5.07
N ALA A 89 -10.89 -3.25 5.46
CA ALA A 89 -11.48 -2.57 6.61
C ALA A 89 -11.17 -3.23 7.96
N ALA A 90 -10.89 -4.54 7.97
CA ALA A 90 -10.65 -5.29 9.19
C ALA A 90 -9.28 -4.94 9.82
N PRO A 91 -9.20 -4.84 11.16
CA PRO A 91 -7.91 -4.82 11.86
C PRO A 91 -7.07 -6.07 11.57
N ILE A 92 -5.76 -5.95 11.68
CA ILE A 92 -4.87 -7.12 11.62
C ILE A 92 -5.05 -7.94 12.90
N GLU A 93 -5.54 -9.19 12.74
CA GLU A 93 -5.80 -10.11 13.85
C GLU A 93 -4.52 -10.61 14.54
N ASP A 94 -3.44 -10.78 13.77
CA ASP A 94 -2.14 -11.18 14.30
C ASP A 94 -1.56 -10.01 15.13
N PRO A 95 -1.43 -10.16 16.47
CA PRO A 95 -1.02 -9.07 17.34
C PRO A 95 0.40 -8.58 17.04
N VAL A 96 1.31 -9.47 16.64
CA VAL A 96 2.70 -9.12 16.33
C VAL A 96 2.75 -8.28 15.07
N ARG A 97 2.04 -8.69 14.01
CA ARG A 97 1.92 -7.89 12.79
C ARG A 97 1.20 -6.57 13.06
N SER A 98 0.18 -6.57 13.89
CA SER A 98 -0.52 -5.34 14.27
C SER A 98 0.43 -4.33 14.93
N VAL A 99 1.33 -4.78 15.83
CA VAL A 99 2.35 -3.92 16.44
C VAL A 99 3.33 -3.36 15.40
N LEU A 100 3.74 -4.16 14.39
CA LEU A 100 4.64 -3.70 13.33
C LEU A 100 4.12 -2.51 12.51
N LEU A 101 2.80 -2.29 12.49
CA LEU A 101 2.20 -1.14 11.81
C LEU A 101 2.41 0.18 12.57
N LYS A 102 2.80 0.12 13.84
CA LYS A 102 3.13 1.29 14.66
C LYS A 102 4.60 1.66 14.53
N GLN A 103 4.89 2.95 14.68
CA GLN A 103 6.25 3.43 14.84
C GLN A 103 6.85 2.91 16.16
N VAL A 104 8.14 2.55 16.16
CA VAL A 104 8.78 1.84 17.30
C VAL A 104 8.72 2.65 18.58
N GLU A 105 8.82 3.98 18.49
CA GLU A 105 8.73 4.87 19.63
C GLU A 105 7.39 4.85 20.37
N ASN A 106 6.35 4.30 19.74
CA ASN A 106 5.00 4.22 20.29
C ASN A 106 4.68 2.82 20.81
N TRP A 107 5.62 1.87 20.71
CA TRP A 107 5.43 0.54 21.25
C TRP A 107 5.62 0.56 22.77
N THR A 108 4.71 -0.08 23.48
CA THR A 108 4.89 -0.42 24.89
C THR A 108 5.98 -1.49 25.05
N GLU A 109 6.51 -1.62 26.27
CA GLU A 109 7.45 -2.71 26.59
C GLU A 109 6.81 -4.10 26.41
N GLY A 110 5.50 -4.21 26.69
CA GLY A 110 4.74 -5.45 26.49
C GLY A 110 4.67 -5.86 25.02
N GLU A 111 4.32 -4.92 24.14
CA GLU A 111 4.28 -5.14 22.69
C GLU A 111 5.65 -5.52 22.13
N MET A 112 6.73 -4.84 22.56
CA MET A 112 8.09 -5.21 22.19
C MET A 112 8.41 -6.64 22.63
N LYS A 113 8.08 -7.03 23.87
CA LYS A 113 8.30 -8.38 24.39
C LYS A 113 7.51 -9.44 23.62
N ASP A 114 6.29 -9.14 23.20
CA ASP A 114 5.49 -10.05 22.38
C ASP A 114 6.07 -10.22 20.98
N VAL A 115 6.58 -9.14 20.36
CA VAL A 115 7.33 -9.22 19.09
C VAL A 115 8.60 -10.05 19.25
N LEU A 116 9.39 -9.81 20.30
CA LEU A 116 10.60 -10.55 20.60
C LEU A 116 10.31 -12.04 20.87
N ARG A 117 9.22 -12.33 21.60
CA ARG A 117 8.77 -13.70 21.87
C ARG A 117 8.37 -14.41 20.58
N SER A 118 7.59 -13.77 19.71
CA SER A 118 7.24 -14.35 18.40
C SER A 118 8.48 -14.59 17.53
N ALA A 119 9.47 -13.70 17.61
CA ALA A 119 10.77 -13.91 16.95
C ALA A 119 11.60 -15.06 17.56
N GLY A 120 11.27 -15.55 18.77
CA GLY A 120 12.05 -16.53 19.54
C GLY A 120 11.38 -17.87 19.89
N GLU A 121 10.06 -17.96 20.06
CA GLU A 121 9.36 -19.14 20.63
C GLU A 121 8.62 -20.02 19.60
N ASP A 122 8.23 -19.52 18.42
CA ASP A 122 7.42 -20.30 17.43
C ASP A 122 8.23 -21.32 16.58
N PHE A 123 9.38 -21.79 17.05
CA PHE A 123 10.42 -22.47 16.25
C PHE A 123 10.27 -23.98 16.01
N THR A 124 9.06 -24.52 15.80
CA THR A 124 8.92 -25.88 15.25
C THR A 124 8.89 -25.94 13.71
N GLY A 125 8.99 -24.81 13.00
CA GLY A 125 8.86 -24.80 11.52
C GLY A 125 9.70 -23.81 10.72
N TRP A 126 10.47 -22.92 11.35
CA TRP A 126 11.16 -21.83 10.63
C TRP A 126 12.63 -22.15 10.32
N ARG A 127 13.07 -21.83 9.10
CA ARG A 127 14.44 -22.06 8.62
C ARG A 127 15.36 -20.93 9.06
N SER A 128 16.62 -21.24 9.34
CA SER A 128 17.68 -20.23 9.50
C SER A 128 17.71 -19.30 8.28
N GLY A 129 17.74 -17.98 8.50
CA GLY A 129 17.74 -16.97 7.43
C GLY A 129 16.36 -16.50 6.96
N ASP A 130 15.29 -16.73 7.74
CA ASP A 130 13.98 -16.16 7.44
C ASP A 130 14.01 -14.61 7.51
N PRO A 131 13.73 -13.88 6.41
CA PRO A 131 13.76 -12.42 6.38
C PRO A 131 12.77 -11.77 7.36
N LEU A 132 11.61 -12.39 7.59
CA LEU A 132 10.62 -11.83 8.51
C LEU A 132 11.12 -11.94 9.96
N LYS A 133 11.76 -13.06 10.32
CA LYS A 133 12.37 -13.22 11.65
C LYS A 133 13.43 -12.15 11.89
N ALA A 134 14.32 -11.96 10.92
CA ALA A 134 15.35 -10.93 11.00
C ALA A 134 14.71 -9.54 11.20
N HIS A 135 13.67 -9.23 10.42
CA HIS A 135 12.94 -7.98 10.56
C HIS A 135 12.35 -7.75 11.94
N LEU A 136 11.76 -8.78 12.58
CA LEU A 136 11.24 -8.64 13.95
C LEU A 136 12.35 -8.28 14.95
N TYR A 137 13.51 -8.95 14.87
CA TYR A 137 14.66 -8.61 15.72
C TYR A 137 15.20 -7.21 15.44
N GLU A 138 15.27 -6.82 14.18
CA GLU A 138 15.73 -5.49 13.77
C GLU A 138 14.83 -4.41 14.38
N ARG A 139 13.50 -4.58 14.33
CA ARG A 139 12.55 -3.65 14.94
C ARG A 139 12.65 -3.60 16.47
N VAL A 140 12.94 -4.73 17.13
CA VAL A 140 13.21 -4.76 18.58
C VAL A 140 14.51 -4.02 18.92
N GLN A 141 15.55 -4.16 18.09
CA GLN A 141 16.80 -3.39 18.24
C GLN A 141 16.57 -1.88 18.05
N ASP A 142 15.73 -1.50 17.08
CA ASP A 142 15.38 -0.10 16.86
C ASP A 142 14.58 0.46 18.04
N TRP A 143 13.66 -0.34 18.63
CA TRP A 143 12.96 0.02 19.86
C TRP A 143 13.93 0.27 21.01
N HIS A 144 14.87 -0.65 21.24
CA HIS A 144 15.89 -0.47 22.28
C HIS A 144 16.74 0.77 22.05
N THR A 145 17.19 0.99 20.82
CA THR A 145 17.98 2.18 20.43
C THR A 145 17.18 3.46 20.65
N THR A 146 15.90 3.46 20.30
CA THR A 146 15.00 4.62 20.48
C THR A 146 14.82 4.99 21.94
N HIS A 147 14.71 4.00 22.84
CA HIS A 147 14.42 4.23 24.25
C HIS A 147 15.66 4.34 25.15
N TYR A 148 16.76 3.67 24.82
CA TYR A 148 17.97 3.60 25.65
C TYR A 148 19.22 4.18 24.98
N GLY A 149 19.16 4.47 23.68
CA GLY A 149 20.32 4.85 22.88
C GLY A 149 21.16 3.64 22.43
N ASP A 150 22.20 3.92 21.66
CA ASP A 150 23.21 2.96 21.17
C ASP A 150 24.60 3.21 21.80
N GLY A 151 24.64 3.96 22.90
CA GLY A 151 25.87 4.26 23.63
C GLY A 151 26.47 3.04 24.33
N GLU A 152 27.78 3.13 24.63
CA GLU A 152 28.49 2.07 25.33
C GLU A 152 27.89 1.77 26.71
N GLN A 153 27.88 0.48 27.07
CA GLN A 153 27.50 0.03 28.41
C GLN A 153 28.37 0.71 29.46
N GLN A 154 27.74 1.45 30.37
CA GLN A 154 28.43 2.10 31.47
C GLN A 154 28.71 1.10 32.59
N TYR A 155 29.82 1.30 33.31
CA TYR A 155 30.23 0.48 34.44
C TYR A 155 30.50 1.35 35.67
N ASP A 156 30.03 0.91 36.83
CA ASP A 156 30.33 1.50 38.13
C ASP A 156 30.99 0.45 39.02
N GLY A 157 32.24 0.67 39.41
CA GLY A 157 33.03 -0.29 40.18
C GLY A 157 33.19 -1.65 39.51
N GLY A 158 33.18 -1.71 38.18
CA GLY A 158 33.26 -2.96 37.40
C GLY A 158 31.93 -3.70 37.25
N LYS A 159 30.82 -3.18 37.78
CA LYS A 159 29.47 -3.71 37.55
C LYS A 159 28.77 -2.93 36.44
N PRO A 160 28.09 -3.60 35.50
CA PRO A 160 27.24 -2.90 34.54
C PRO A 160 26.20 -2.04 35.25
N VAL A 161 26.12 -0.76 34.88
CA VAL A 161 25.05 0.13 35.32
C VAL A 161 23.81 -0.19 34.52
N GLU A 162 22.67 -0.35 35.20
CA GLU A 162 21.41 -0.57 34.51
C GLU A 162 21.05 0.66 33.64
N PRO A 163 20.85 0.47 32.32
CA PRO A 163 20.58 1.58 31.43
C PRO A 163 19.22 2.19 31.76
N ARG A 164 19.17 3.50 31.90
CA ARG A 164 17.91 4.24 32.08
C ARG A 164 17.39 4.68 30.71
N PRO A 165 16.07 4.61 30.47
CA PRO A 165 15.52 5.11 29.23
C PRO A 165 15.83 6.61 29.05
N ILE A 166 16.41 6.96 27.90
CA ILE A 166 16.59 8.36 27.45
C ILE A 166 15.28 8.94 26.90
N ARG A 167 14.35 8.06 26.49
CA ARG A 167 12.98 8.41 26.08
C ARG A 167 11.99 7.57 26.87
N ALA A 168 10.96 8.23 27.42
CA ALA A 168 9.88 7.57 28.14
C ALA A 168 9.25 6.46 27.29
N ILE A 169 9.12 5.27 27.87
CA ILE A 169 8.45 4.14 27.24
C ILE A 169 6.93 4.31 27.47
N PRO A 170 6.10 4.22 26.42
CA PRO A 170 4.65 4.26 26.58
C PRO A 170 4.15 3.17 27.53
N GLU A 171 3.27 3.54 28.47
CA GLU A 171 2.61 2.59 29.38
C GLU A 171 1.32 2.01 28.77
N GLN A 172 0.74 2.70 27.80
CA GLN A 172 -0.52 2.31 27.15
C GLN A 172 -0.31 2.19 25.64
N ALA A 173 -0.91 1.16 25.05
CA ALA A 173 -0.84 0.92 23.62
C ALA A 173 -1.46 2.10 22.86
N SER A 174 -0.72 2.63 21.89
CA SER A 174 -1.24 3.68 21.02
C SER A 174 -2.24 3.13 19.99
N PRO A 175 -3.18 3.94 19.49
CA PRO A 175 -3.99 3.58 18.34
C PRO A 175 -3.13 3.45 17.07
N HIS A 176 -3.69 2.78 16.06
CA HIS A 176 -3.12 2.68 14.73
C HIS A 176 -3.55 3.87 13.88
N VAL A 177 -2.60 4.73 13.54
CA VAL A 177 -2.87 5.94 12.78
C VAL A 177 -1.94 6.09 11.58
N THR A 178 -2.42 6.78 10.55
CA THR A 178 -1.59 7.27 9.45
C THR A 178 -0.70 8.43 9.91
N PRO A 179 0.33 8.85 9.14
CA PRO A 179 1.14 10.02 9.48
C PRO A 179 0.32 11.32 9.63
N GLN A 180 -0.86 11.39 8.99
CA GLN A 180 -1.78 12.53 9.10
C GLN A 180 -2.70 12.43 10.33
N GLY A 181 -2.54 11.40 11.18
CA GLY A 181 -3.31 11.20 12.41
C GLY A 181 -4.69 10.55 12.19
N GLU A 182 -4.95 10.02 10.99
CA GLU A 182 -6.20 9.34 10.68
C GLU A 182 -6.19 7.88 11.18
N ASP A 183 -7.35 7.35 11.59
CA ASP A 183 -7.50 5.92 11.89
C ASP A 183 -7.10 5.03 10.69
N LEU A 184 -6.16 4.11 10.92
CA LEU A 184 -5.58 3.28 9.88
C LEU A 184 -6.62 2.37 9.21
N TRP A 185 -7.58 1.83 9.96
CA TRP A 185 -8.55 0.88 9.45
C TRP A 185 -9.56 1.58 8.53
N GLN A 186 -9.96 2.80 8.89
CA GLN A 186 -10.77 3.65 8.02
C GLN A 186 -10.02 4.07 6.75
N ALA A 187 -8.74 4.45 6.86
CA ALA A 187 -7.92 4.78 5.69
C ALA A 187 -7.77 3.57 4.74
N SER A 188 -7.51 2.39 5.30
CA SER A 188 -7.41 1.14 4.54
C SER A 188 -8.75 0.73 3.91
N ALA A 189 -9.88 0.91 4.61
CA ALA A 189 -11.20 0.64 4.06
C ALA A 189 -11.48 1.46 2.80
N ARG A 190 -11.19 2.76 2.82
CA ARG A 190 -11.37 3.62 1.64
C ARG A 190 -10.44 3.26 0.49
N MET A 191 -9.21 2.80 0.80
CA MET A 191 -8.34 2.28 -0.25
C MET A 191 -8.89 0.96 -0.81
N GLY A 192 -9.43 0.10 0.04
CA GLY A 192 -10.18 -1.10 -0.35
C GLY A 192 -11.32 -0.78 -1.32
N ASP A 193 -12.09 0.28 -1.06
CA ASP A 193 -13.15 0.74 -1.97
C ASP A 193 -12.62 1.21 -3.33
N LYS A 194 -11.48 1.92 -3.35
CA LYS A 194 -10.84 2.34 -4.61
C LYS A 194 -10.35 1.13 -5.42
N ILE A 195 -9.73 0.16 -4.76
CA ILE A 195 -9.26 -1.07 -5.40
C ILE A 195 -10.46 -1.88 -5.91
N ALA A 196 -11.54 -1.95 -5.14
CA ALA A 196 -12.76 -2.63 -5.53
C ALA A 196 -13.42 -1.99 -6.76
N LYS A 197 -13.46 -0.65 -6.83
CA LYS A 197 -13.93 0.06 -8.04
C LYS A 197 -13.05 -0.22 -9.25
N ALA A 198 -11.73 -0.29 -9.07
CA ALA A 198 -10.83 -0.70 -10.14
C ALA A 198 -11.05 -2.18 -10.54
N ALA A 199 -11.36 -3.05 -9.58
CA ALA A 199 -11.66 -4.45 -9.86
C ALA A 199 -12.98 -4.63 -10.63
N GLU A 200 -13.96 -3.76 -10.38
CA GLU A 200 -15.23 -3.72 -11.13
C GLU A 200 -15.03 -3.29 -12.59
N SER A 201 -14.03 -2.45 -12.89
CA SER A 201 -13.74 -1.99 -14.27
C SER A 201 -12.70 -2.85 -15.01
N ASP A 202 -11.61 -3.22 -14.34
CA ASP A 202 -10.42 -3.82 -14.95
C ASP A 202 -10.35 -5.34 -14.73
N GLY A 203 -11.25 -5.88 -13.90
CA GLY A 203 -11.21 -7.25 -13.38
C GLY A 203 -10.40 -7.36 -12.08
N TYR A 204 -10.84 -8.24 -11.18
CA TYR A 204 -10.25 -8.42 -9.85
C TYR A 204 -8.74 -8.68 -9.87
N GLY A 205 -8.30 -9.68 -10.65
CA GLY A 205 -6.89 -10.06 -10.71
C GLY A 205 -5.99 -8.93 -11.21
N THR A 206 -6.43 -8.21 -12.24
CA THR A 206 -5.70 -7.06 -12.82
C THR A 206 -5.57 -5.92 -11.81
N ALA A 207 -6.67 -5.56 -11.14
CA ALA A 207 -6.67 -4.49 -10.14
C ALA A 207 -5.74 -4.81 -8.96
N VAL A 208 -5.78 -6.05 -8.45
CA VAL A 208 -4.92 -6.47 -7.34
C VAL A 208 -3.45 -6.57 -7.75
N LYS A 209 -3.14 -7.07 -8.96
CA LYS A 209 -1.77 -7.02 -9.50
C LYS A 209 -1.27 -5.59 -9.59
N GLY A 210 -2.13 -4.66 -10.03
CA GLY A 210 -1.84 -3.23 -10.08
C GLY A 210 -1.44 -2.68 -8.71
N LEU A 211 -2.20 -3.03 -7.66
CA LEU A 211 -1.84 -2.69 -6.29
C LEU A 211 -0.50 -3.30 -5.86
N GLN A 212 -0.34 -4.62 -5.99
CA GLN A 212 0.87 -5.35 -5.54
C GLN A 212 2.13 -4.78 -6.19
N ARG A 213 2.05 -4.54 -7.50
CA ARG A 213 3.11 -3.92 -8.29
C ARG A 213 3.38 -2.47 -7.87
N GLY A 214 2.32 -1.69 -7.67
CA GLY A 214 2.40 -0.32 -7.18
C GLY A 214 3.11 -0.23 -5.83
N LEU A 215 2.73 -1.09 -4.89
CA LEU A 215 3.36 -1.19 -3.57
C LEU A 215 4.83 -1.62 -3.65
N ASN A 216 5.17 -2.57 -4.54
CA ASN A 216 6.56 -2.98 -4.77
C ASN A 216 7.42 -1.80 -5.27
N LEU A 217 6.98 -1.13 -6.33
CA LEU A 217 7.69 0.05 -6.88
C LEU A 217 7.81 1.18 -5.85
N PHE A 218 6.74 1.40 -5.09
CA PHE A 218 6.71 2.43 -4.07
C PHE A 218 7.68 2.12 -2.92
N ASN A 219 7.73 0.87 -2.45
CA ASN A 219 8.67 0.45 -1.41
C ASN A 219 10.13 0.51 -1.89
N ASP A 220 10.40 0.15 -3.15
CA ASP A 220 11.74 0.27 -3.72
C ASP A 220 12.20 1.74 -3.79
N ALA A 221 11.28 2.67 -4.11
CA ALA A 221 11.55 4.10 -4.11
C ALA A 221 11.60 4.74 -2.71
N ASN A 222 11.04 4.07 -1.69
CA ASN A 222 10.93 4.55 -0.32
C ASN A 222 11.42 3.49 0.68
N PRO A 223 12.73 3.22 0.71
CA PRO A 223 13.31 2.24 1.63
C PRO A 223 13.03 2.62 3.09
N LEU A 224 13.21 1.65 3.99
CA LEU A 224 13.16 1.93 5.43
C LEU A 224 14.22 2.98 5.82
N PRO A 225 13.98 3.79 6.86
CA PRO A 225 14.98 4.74 7.35
C PRO A 225 16.30 4.05 7.68
N GLU A 226 17.42 4.78 7.64
CA GLU A 226 18.70 4.22 8.09
C GLU A 226 18.61 3.80 9.56
N ARG A 227 19.23 2.66 9.88
CA ARG A 227 19.32 2.15 11.25
C ARG A 227 20.49 2.80 11.98
N SER A 228 20.54 2.63 13.30
CA SER A 228 21.76 2.95 14.04
C SER A 228 22.94 2.17 13.47
N SER A 229 24.09 2.84 13.40
CA SER A 229 25.35 2.27 12.94
C SER A 229 25.82 1.07 13.77
N ALA A 230 25.25 0.87 14.97
CA ALA A 230 25.49 -0.29 15.81
C ALA A 230 24.93 -1.60 15.24
N TRP A 231 23.90 -1.54 14.39
CA TRP A 231 23.13 -2.72 13.94
C TRP A 231 23.27 -3.07 12.46
N GLY A 232 23.85 -2.19 11.65
CA GLY A 232 23.95 -2.36 10.19
C GLY A 232 22.60 -2.19 9.48
N ASP A 233 22.56 -2.50 8.19
CA ASP A 233 21.38 -2.31 7.34
C ASP A 233 20.23 -3.27 7.68
N TYR A 234 18.99 -2.90 7.31
CA TYR A 234 17.85 -3.81 7.41
C TYR A 234 17.99 -5.01 6.48
N THR A 235 17.53 -6.16 6.93
CA THR A 235 17.34 -7.34 6.09
C THR A 235 16.26 -7.05 5.04
N LYS A 236 16.65 -7.11 3.77
CA LYS A 236 15.73 -6.89 2.65
C LYS A 236 14.59 -7.90 2.69
N GLN A 237 13.36 -7.39 2.75
CA GLN A 237 12.17 -8.21 2.63
C GLN A 237 11.90 -8.56 1.16
N PRO A 238 11.41 -9.77 0.85
CA PRO A 238 11.01 -10.11 -0.50
C PRO A 238 9.83 -9.20 -0.94
N PRO A 239 9.79 -8.79 -2.22
CA PRO A 239 8.63 -8.05 -2.74
C PRO A 239 7.37 -8.91 -2.66
N LEU A 240 6.21 -8.24 -2.71
CA LEU A 240 4.93 -8.93 -2.87
C LEU A 240 4.93 -9.72 -4.17
N ALA A 241 4.36 -10.92 -4.13
CA ALA A 241 4.00 -11.62 -5.36
C ALA A 241 2.94 -10.79 -6.10
N GLU A 242 3.13 -10.60 -7.41
CA GLU A 242 2.15 -9.97 -8.31
C GLU A 242 1.18 -11.05 -8.84
N ASP A 243 0.56 -11.80 -7.93
CA ASP A 243 -0.31 -12.95 -8.23
C ASP A 243 -1.78 -12.56 -8.48
N GLY A 244 -2.19 -11.35 -8.10
CA GLY A 244 -3.57 -10.89 -8.21
C GLY A 244 -4.49 -11.33 -7.08
N ASP A 245 -3.93 -11.88 -6.00
CA ASP A 245 -4.69 -12.30 -4.82
C ASP A 245 -4.53 -11.31 -3.67
N TYR A 246 -5.64 -10.71 -3.23
CA TYR A 246 -5.66 -9.83 -2.07
C TYR A 246 -5.66 -10.65 -0.77
N GLY A 247 -4.50 -11.22 -0.46
CA GLY A 247 -4.27 -12.03 0.74
C GLY A 247 -3.75 -11.24 1.95
N PRO A 248 -3.48 -11.93 3.07
CA PRO A 248 -2.97 -11.30 4.30
C PRO A 248 -1.66 -10.52 4.12
N LYS A 249 -0.78 -10.93 3.19
CA LYS A 249 0.48 -10.23 2.92
C LYS A 249 0.27 -8.91 2.17
N THR A 250 -0.59 -8.92 1.16
CA THR A 250 -0.94 -7.71 0.39
C THR A 250 -1.69 -6.72 1.27
N ASP A 251 -2.63 -7.20 2.08
CA ASP A 251 -3.36 -6.37 3.06
C ASP A 251 -2.41 -5.73 4.08
N PHE A 252 -1.50 -6.52 4.66
CA PHE A 252 -0.49 -5.99 5.58
C PHE A 252 0.41 -4.94 4.91
N ALA A 253 0.88 -5.21 3.69
CA ALA A 253 1.74 -4.27 2.96
C ALA A 253 1.02 -2.97 2.61
N LEU A 254 -0.27 -3.02 2.26
CA LEU A 254 -1.10 -1.84 2.07
C LEU A 254 -1.16 -1.01 3.36
N LYS A 255 -1.51 -1.64 4.48
CA LYS A 255 -1.61 -0.97 5.79
C LYS A 255 -0.25 -0.41 6.25
N ALA A 256 0.84 -1.14 6.03
CA ALA A 256 2.18 -0.67 6.34
C ALA A 256 2.59 0.54 5.50
N ALA A 257 2.22 0.58 4.21
CA ALA A 257 2.45 1.74 3.37
C ALA A 257 1.62 2.95 3.85
N LEU A 258 0.36 2.73 4.24
CA LEU A 258 -0.52 3.77 4.79
C LEU A 258 0.00 4.35 6.11
N THR A 259 0.53 3.54 7.04
CA THR A 259 1.08 4.06 8.30
C THR A 259 2.40 4.79 8.13
N ARG A 260 3.15 4.48 7.07
CA ARG A 260 4.45 5.12 6.80
C ARG A 260 4.33 6.38 5.97
N HIS A 261 3.46 6.39 4.97
CA HIS A 261 3.42 7.43 3.94
C HIS A 261 2.07 8.15 3.84
N GLY A 262 1.01 7.54 4.37
CA GLY A 262 -0.33 8.11 4.32
C GLY A 262 -1.08 7.81 3.03
N THR A 263 -2.35 8.18 3.03
CA THR A 263 -3.31 7.79 1.99
C THR A 263 -2.97 8.34 0.61
N GLU A 264 -2.47 9.57 0.52
CA GLU A 264 -2.20 10.22 -0.76
C GLU A 264 -1.09 9.52 -1.55
N ASP A 265 0.02 9.17 -0.89
CA ASP A 265 1.15 8.54 -1.56
C ASP A 265 0.87 7.08 -1.92
N VAL A 266 0.09 6.37 -1.09
CA VAL A 266 -0.39 5.03 -1.43
C VAL A 266 -1.35 5.04 -2.62
N ASP A 267 -2.18 6.08 -2.76
CA ASP A 267 -3.06 6.25 -3.92
C ASP A 267 -2.26 6.47 -5.22
N LYS A 268 -1.17 7.25 -5.14
CA LYS A 268 -0.22 7.43 -6.25
C LYS A 268 0.45 6.10 -6.60
N ALA A 269 0.84 5.31 -5.61
CA ALA A 269 1.43 3.98 -5.82
C ALA A 269 0.45 3.03 -6.54
N LEU A 270 -0.81 2.99 -6.12
CA LEU A 270 -1.86 2.22 -6.80
C LEU A 270 -2.02 2.66 -8.27
N SER A 271 -2.08 3.97 -8.50
CA SER A 271 -2.21 4.54 -9.84
C SER A 271 -1.01 4.19 -10.74
N LEU A 272 0.21 4.30 -10.20
CA LEU A 272 1.45 3.94 -10.88
C LEU A 272 1.47 2.46 -11.27
N GLY A 273 1.08 1.58 -10.34
CA GLY A 273 1.04 0.14 -10.59
C GLY A 273 0.06 -0.24 -11.70
N ARG A 274 -1.15 0.33 -11.69
CA ARG A 274 -2.15 0.15 -12.76
C ARG A 274 -1.66 0.69 -14.10
N PHE A 275 -1.08 1.89 -14.13
CA PHE A 275 -0.50 2.44 -15.35
C PHE A 275 0.60 1.54 -15.92
N ASN A 276 1.47 0.99 -15.05
CA ASN A 276 2.54 0.11 -15.51
C ASN A 276 2.02 -1.18 -16.15
N ILE A 277 0.93 -1.76 -15.63
CA ILE A 277 0.28 -2.91 -16.25
C ILE A 277 -0.25 -2.54 -17.64
N PHE A 278 -1.01 -1.46 -17.75
CA PHE A 278 -1.56 -0.99 -19.02
C PHE A 278 -0.46 -0.77 -20.07
N THR A 279 0.65 -0.12 -19.71
CA THR A 279 1.76 0.11 -20.66
C THR A 279 2.44 -1.17 -21.13
N ARG A 280 2.48 -2.22 -20.30
CA ARG A 280 3.06 -3.51 -20.65
C ARG A 280 2.15 -4.30 -21.58
N GLU A 281 0.85 -4.29 -21.31
CA GLU A 281 -0.16 -4.90 -22.17
C GLU A 281 -0.23 -4.21 -23.54
N ALA A 282 -0.09 -2.88 -23.58
CA ALA A 282 -0.02 -2.12 -24.83
C ALA A 282 1.27 -2.37 -25.63
N ALA A 283 2.38 -2.71 -24.96
CA ALA A 283 3.66 -3.01 -25.59
C ALA A 283 3.78 -4.46 -26.11
N ASP A 284 2.88 -5.36 -25.69
CA ASP A 284 2.83 -6.76 -26.12
C ASP A 284 1.43 -7.14 -26.63
N PRO A 285 1.07 -6.73 -27.87
CA PRO A 285 -0.27 -6.94 -28.42
C PRO A 285 -0.62 -8.42 -28.71
N ASP A 286 0.36 -9.32 -28.69
CA ASP A 286 0.14 -10.77 -28.94
C ASP A 286 -0.40 -11.51 -27.70
N ALA A 287 -0.29 -10.92 -26.49
CA ALA A 287 -0.87 -11.47 -25.27
C ALA A 287 -2.41 -11.43 -25.25
N PHE A 288 -3.03 -10.50 -26.00
CA PHE A 288 -4.49 -10.36 -26.09
C PHE A 288 -5.14 -11.48 -26.91
N SER A 289 -4.37 -12.20 -27.73
CA SER A 289 -4.87 -13.25 -28.63
C SER A 289 -4.88 -14.66 -28.00
N GLN A 290 -4.23 -14.88 -26.86
CA GLN A 290 -4.16 -16.23 -26.26
C GLN A 290 -5.30 -16.54 -25.27
N ASP A 291 -5.92 -15.55 -24.64
CA ASP A 291 -7.01 -15.79 -23.67
C ASP A 291 -8.41 -15.92 -24.30
N PHE A 292 -8.63 -15.39 -25.51
CA PHE A 292 -9.89 -15.58 -26.26
C PHE A 292 -9.85 -16.77 -27.26
N GLY A 293 -8.69 -17.39 -27.46
CA GLY A 293 -8.51 -18.48 -28.42
C GLY A 293 -8.79 -19.89 -27.87
N ALA A 294 -8.93 -20.06 -26.55
CA ALA A 294 -9.03 -21.38 -25.92
C ALA A 294 -10.46 -21.96 -25.83
N GLU A 295 -11.52 -21.17 -26.07
CA GLU A 295 -12.92 -21.65 -25.97
C GLU A 295 -13.69 -21.77 -27.30
N MET A 296 -13.08 -21.50 -28.45
CA MET A 296 -13.74 -21.64 -29.77
C MET A 296 -12.99 -22.60 -30.69
N GLY A 297 -12.63 -23.76 -30.15
CA GLY A 297 -11.88 -24.79 -30.87
C GLY A 297 -12.33 -26.21 -30.56
N LEU A 298 -13.62 -26.46 -30.36
CA LEU A 298 -14.21 -27.81 -30.37
C LEU A 298 -15.74 -27.75 -30.53
N LEU A 299 -16.23 -27.42 -31.73
CA LEU A 299 -17.50 -27.92 -32.29
C LEU A 299 -17.39 -28.00 -33.82
#